data_AF-A0A4Y2HX00-F1
#
_entry.id   AF-A0A4Y2HX00-F1
#
_cell.length_a   1.000
_cell.length_b   1.000
_cell.length_c   1.000
_cell.angle_alpha   90.00
_cell.angle_beta   90.00
_cell.angle_gamma   90.00
#
_symmetry.space_group_name_H-M   'P 1'
#
loop_
_entity.id
_entity.type
_entity.pdbx_description
1 polymer ?
#
loop_
_entity_poly.entity_id
_entity_poly.type
_entity_poly.pdbx_seq_one_letter_code
_entity_poly.pdbx_strand_id
1 'polypeptide(L)'
;MTMQGLRPELYWTLLAGKFWTPSYSPDLAPSDFHLFGHLKHNLGGNHYNDEEDVKTAVTSWLSEQAASFYEESIQNLVVRTLQQLAEDEKSRFPLSSEVLLHDTYMDDIVSGAPDLETARRLQSQLRDALKSCGMTLHKWSSNSPELLNSSLSTDLGLKPEKECK
;
A
#
# COMPACT_ATOMS: atom_id res chain seq x y z
N MET A 1 -8.31 -3.54 25.59
CA MET A 1 -7.92 -3.77 24.18
C MET A 1 -8.57 -2.70 23.33
N THR A 2 -7.77 -1.76 22.84
CA THR A 2 -8.22 -0.74 21.89
C THR A 2 -7.98 -1.27 20.47
N MET A 3 -9.01 -1.31 19.63
CA MET A 3 -8.90 -1.70 18.21
C MET A 3 -8.91 -0.42 17.38
N GLN A 4 -7.93 -0.26 16.49
CA GLN A 4 -7.79 0.90 15.62
C GLN A 4 -7.71 0.41 14.17
N GLY A 5 -8.32 1.13 13.24
CA GLY A 5 -8.37 0.77 11.81
C GLY A 5 -8.12 2.00 10.93
N LEU A 6 -7.20 1.88 9.97
CA LEU A 6 -6.67 2.99 9.16
C LEU A 6 -6.62 2.64 7.69
N ARG A 7 -6.89 3.62 6.81
CA ARG A 7 -6.76 3.48 5.36
C ARG A 7 -5.74 4.48 4.78
N PRO A 8 -4.61 4.02 4.23
CA PRO A 8 -3.71 4.78 3.37
C PRO A 8 -4.34 4.98 1.99
N GLU A 9 -4.31 6.22 1.49
CA GLU A 9 -4.67 6.52 0.11
C GLU A 9 -3.49 6.24 -0.82
N LEU A 10 -3.73 5.54 -1.93
CA LEU A 10 -2.73 5.17 -2.94
C LEU A 10 -3.06 5.71 -4.33
N TYR A 11 -3.94 6.70 -4.45
CA TYR A 11 -4.33 7.23 -5.74
C TYR A 11 -3.23 8.12 -6.39
N TRP A 12 -2.81 7.72 -7.59
CA TRP A 12 -1.69 8.23 -8.39
C TRP A 12 -1.66 9.75 -8.61
N THR A 13 -1.07 10.51 -7.68
CA THR A 13 -0.70 11.91 -7.91
C THR A 13 0.67 12.01 -8.58
N LEU A 14 0.64 12.01 -9.92
CA LEU A 14 1.57 12.58 -10.90
C LEU A 14 2.98 13.00 -10.42
N LEU A 15 3.97 12.17 -10.77
CA LEU A 15 5.24 12.53 -11.43
C LEU A 15 6.05 13.77 -10.97
N ALA A 16 6.07 14.09 -9.67
CA ALA A 16 6.99 15.10 -9.14
C ALA A 16 7.69 14.65 -7.84
N GLY A 17 8.70 13.80 -7.99
CA GLY A 17 9.94 13.87 -7.19
C GLY A 17 9.91 13.53 -5.70
N LYS A 18 8.92 12.81 -5.18
CA LYS A 18 8.89 12.35 -3.77
C LYS A 18 8.22 10.98 -3.57
N PHE A 19 8.23 10.10 -4.57
CA PHE A 19 7.87 8.72 -4.28
C PHE A 19 9.15 8.04 -3.76
N TRP A 20 9.08 7.50 -2.55
CA TRP A 20 10.14 6.66 -2.03
C TRP A 20 10.28 5.48 -3.01
N THR A 21 11.38 5.46 -3.74
CA THR A 21 11.80 4.31 -4.54
C THR A 21 13.23 4.00 -4.13
N PRO A 22 13.46 2.87 -3.45
CA PRO A 22 14.82 2.38 -3.30
C PRO A 22 15.40 2.19 -4.71
N SER A 23 16.69 2.48 -4.88
CA SER A 23 17.36 2.40 -6.19
C SER A 23 17.05 1.07 -6.89
N TYR A 24 16.31 1.13 -8.00
CA TYR A 24 15.70 0.02 -8.74
C TYR A 24 15.26 -1.19 -7.87
N SER A 25 14.00 -1.20 -7.46
CA SER A 25 13.39 -2.30 -6.69
C SER A 25 12.43 -3.11 -7.57
N PRO A 26 12.88 -4.20 -8.24
CA PRO A 26 12.00 -5.03 -9.08
C PRO A 26 10.84 -5.64 -8.28
N ASP A 27 11.04 -5.87 -6.98
CA ASP A 27 9.99 -6.34 -6.08
C ASP A 27 8.86 -5.34 -5.84
N LEU A 28 9.05 -4.07 -6.23
CA LEU A 28 8.05 -2.99 -6.15
C LEU A 28 7.52 -2.57 -7.53
N ALA A 29 7.80 -3.34 -8.58
CA ALA A 29 7.28 -3.09 -9.92
C ALA A 29 6.29 -4.22 -10.31
N PRO A 30 4.97 -3.95 -10.44
CA PRO A 30 3.99 -4.97 -10.82
C PRO A 30 4.29 -5.65 -12.16
N SER A 31 4.95 -4.93 -13.06
CA SER A 31 5.47 -5.51 -14.31
C SER A 31 6.45 -6.65 -14.05
N ASP A 32 7.38 -6.46 -13.11
CA ASP A 32 8.46 -7.40 -12.83
C ASP A 32 7.98 -8.56 -11.94
N PHE A 33 7.31 -8.28 -10.82
CA PHE A 33 6.93 -9.32 -9.86
C PHE A 33 5.66 -10.10 -10.23
N HIS A 34 4.84 -9.60 -11.16
CA HIS A 34 3.56 -10.24 -11.52
C HIS A 34 3.42 -10.47 -13.03
N LEU A 35 3.42 -9.40 -13.84
CA LEU A 35 3.06 -9.48 -15.27
C LEU A 35 4.04 -10.33 -16.09
N PHE A 36 5.33 -10.01 -16.01
CA PHE A 36 6.34 -10.62 -16.88
C PHE A 36 6.59 -12.09 -16.58
N GLY A 37 6.36 -12.55 -15.35
CA GLY A 37 6.42 -13.96 -15.01
C GLY A 37 5.38 -14.76 -15.79
N HIS A 38 4.12 -14.32 -15.75
CA HIS A 38 3.02 -14.99 -16.46
C HIS A 38 3.16 -14.88 -17.98
N LEU A 39 3.55 -13.69 -18.48
CA LEU A 39 3.75 -13.47 -19.90
C LEU A 39 4.86 -14.39 -20.45
N LYS A 40 6.02 -14.47 -19.78
CA LYS A 40 7.11 -15.35 -20.20
C LYS A 40 6.71 -16.83 -20.19
N HIS A 41 5.88 -17.24 -19.23
CA HIS A 41 5.39 -18.61 -19.17
C HIS A 41 4.47 -18.93 -20.36
N ASN A 42 3.58 -18.01 -20.75
CA ASN A 42 2.71 -18.20 -21.91
C ASN A 42 3.48 -18.22 -23.23
N LEU A 43 4.41 -17.28 -23.40
CA LEU A 43 5.21 -17.18 -24.63
C LEU A 43 6.28 -18.28 -24.74
N GLY A 44 6.66 -18.88 -23.61
CA GLY A 44 7.72 -19.88 -23.53
C GLY A 44 7.39 -21.14 -24.33
N GLY A 45 8.32 -21.54 -25.20
CA GLY A 45 8.19 -22.78 -25.99
C GLY A 45 7.43 -22.61 -27.32
N ASN A 46 6.89 -21.44 -27.60
CA ASN A 46 6.29 -21.13 -28.91
C ASN A 46 7.36 -20.68 -29.92
N HIS A 47 7.14 -20.99 -31.19
CA HIS A 47 7.92 -20.47 -32.31
C HIS A 47 7.10 -19.40 -33.03
N TYR A 48 7.65 -18.21 -33.15
CA TYR A 48 7.04 -17.07 -33.86
C TYR A 48 7.85 -16.79 -35.12
N ASN A 49 7.19 -16.56 -36.25
CA ASN A 49 7.88 -16.41 -37.53
C ASN A 49 8.37 -14.98 -37.76
N ASP A 50 7.70 -14.00 -37.15
CA ASP A 50 8.02 -12.58 -37.24
C ASP A 50 7.54 -11.78 -36.02
N GLU A 51 7.79 -10.46 -36.04
CA GLU A 51 7.43 -9.53 -34.97
C GLU A 51 5.90 -9.37 -34.81
N GLU A 52 5.13 -9.46 -35.89
CA GLU A 52 3.67 -9.31 -35.86
C GLU A 52 3.00 -10.52 -35.21
N ASP A 53 3.53 -11.73 -35.46
CA ASP A 53 3.16 -12.95 -34.74
C ASP A 53 3.35 -12.78 -33.23
N VAL A 54 4.49 -12.21 -32.80
CA VAL A 54 4.79 -11.95 -31.38
C VAL A 54 3.84 -10.91 -30.79
N LYS A 55 3.63 -9.77 -31.47
CA LYS A 55 2.72 -8.71 -31.02
C LYS A 55 1.29 -9.22 -30.86
N THR A 56 0.84 -10.05 -31.80
CA THR A 56 -0.49 -10.66 -31.77
C THR A 56 -0.62 -11.58 -30.57
N ALA A 57 0.35 -12.46 -30.34
CA ALA A 57 0.35 -13.36 -29.18
C ALA A 57 0.34 -12.60 -27.84
N VAL A 58 1.20 -11.59 -27.69
CA VAL A 58 1.25 -10.75 -26.48
C VAL A 58 -0.07 -10.03 -26.26
N THR A 59 -0.63 -9.42 -27.30
CA THR A 59 -1.86 -8.63 -27.21
C THR A 59 -3.08 -9.50 -26.93
N SER A 60 -3.16 -10.68 -27.56
CA SER A 60 -4.21 -11.68 -27.27
C SER A 60 -4.14 -12.07 -25.80
N TRP A 61 -2.95 -12.46 -25.32
CA TRP A 61 -2.76 -12.88 -23.94
C TRP A 61 -3.14 -11.79 -22.93
N LEU A 62 -2.71 -10.54 -23.13
CA LEU A 62 -3.08 -9.42 -22.27
C LEU A 62 -4.60 -9.19 -22.22
N SER A 63 -5.26 -9.35 -23.37
CA SER A 63 -6.71 -9.16 -23.52
C SER A 63 -7.51 -10.33 -22.95
N GLU A 64 -6.90 -11.51 -22.82
CA GLU A 64 -7.50 -12.70 -22.20
C GLU A 64 -7.50 -12.65 -20.67
N GLN A 65 -6.66 -11.81 -20.06
CA GLN A 65 -6.57 -11.74 -18.60
C GLN A 65 -7.82 -11.08 -17.98
N ALA A 66 -8.33 -11.68 -16.91
CA ALA A 66 -9.43 -11.10 -16.15
C ALA A 66 -8.98 -9.84 -15.39
N ALA A 67 -9.91 -8.94 -15.07
CA ALA A 67 -9.63 -7.75 -14.25
C ALA A 67 -8.94 -8.11 -12.92
N SER A 68 -9.34 -9.23 -12.31
CA SER A 68 -8.76 -9.74 -11.06
C SER A 68 -7.25 -10.01 -11.14
N PHE A 69 -6.72 -10.34 -12.32
CA PHE A 69 -5.26 -10.50 -12.52
C PHE A 69 -4.53 -9.20 -12.24
N TYR A 70 -5.01 -8.10 -12.81
CA TYR A 70 -4.41 -6.79 -12.60
C TYR A 70 -4.66 -6.27 -11.18
N GLU A 71 -5.86 -6.51 -10.63
CA GLU A 71 -6.20 -6.13 -9.25
C GLU A 71 -5.28 -6.81 -8.22
N GLU A 72 -4.99 -8.11 -8.39
CA GLU A 72 -4.07 -8.84 -7.53
C GLU A 72 -2.66 -8.22 -7.55
N SER A 73 -2.18 -7.83 -8.73
CA SER A 73 -0.87 -7.18 -8.86
C SER A 73 -0.80 -5.84 -8.12
N ILE A 74 -1.88 -5.04 -8.19
CA ILE A 74 -1.96 -3.73 -7.54
C ILE A 74 -2.06 -3.90 -6.02
N GLN A 75 -2.88 -4.84 -5.55
CA GLN A 75 -3.00 -5.16 -4.12
C GLN A 75 -1.67 -5.62 -3.52
N ASN A 76 -0.95 -6.49 -4.22
CA ASN A 76 0.37 -6.93 -3.79
C ASN A 76 1.40 -5.79 -3.75
N LEU A 77 1.31 -4.81 -4.66
CA LEU A 77 2.18 -3.63 -4.63
C LEU A 77 2.01 -2.83 -3.33
N VAL A 78 0.77 -2.65 -2.88
CA VAL A 78 0.46 -1.93 -1.62
C VAL A 78 1.18 -2.58 -0.45
N VAL A 79 0.96 -3.89 -0.27
CA VAL A 79 1.51 -4.66 0.84
C VAL A 79 3.04 -4.64 0.79
N ARG A 80 3.63 -4.89 -0.38
CA ARG A 80 5.10 -4.88 -0.56
C ARG A 80 5.71 -3.52 -0.26
N THR A 81 5.05 -2.43 -0.66
CA THR A 81 5.51 -1.06 -0.38
C THR A 81 5.51 -0.78 1.12
N LEU A 82 4.44 -1.16 1.83
CA LEU A 82 4.34 -0.98 3.28
C LEU A 82 5.35 -1.84 4.04
N GLN A 83 5.60 -3.07 3.59
CA GLN A 83 6.61 -3.96 4.17
C GLN A 83 8.03 -3.40 4.00
N GLN A 84 8.37 -2.92 2.81
CA GLN A 84 9.69 -2.35 2.58
C GLN A 84 9.86 -1.01 3.34
N LEU A 85 8.80 -0.19 3.48
CA LEU A 85 8.81 0.99 4.36
C LEU A 85 9.09 0.60 5.81
N ALA A 86 8.46 -0.48 6.27
CA ALA A 86 8.64 -0.98 7.63
C ALA A 86 10.09 -1.35 7.92
N GLU A 87 10.78 -1.99 6.97
CA GLU A 87 12.19 -2.37 7.13
C GLU A 87 13.12 -1.14 7.08
N ASP A 88 12.92 -0.26 6.11
CA ASP A 88 13.74 0.95 5.92
C ASP A 88 13.67 1.89 7.14
N GLU A 89 12.47 2.06 7.70
CA GLU A 89 12.23 3.01 8.79
C GLU A 89 12.21 2.34 10.18
N LYS A 90 12.50 1.04 10.27
CA LYS A 90 12.45 0.25 11.52
C LYS A 90 13.22 0.88 12.67
N SER A 91 14.38 1.46 12.38
CA SER A 91 15.23 2.11 13.37
C SER A 91 14.62 3.41 13.92
N ARG A 92 13.87 4.14 13.09
CA ARG A 92 13.25 5.44 13.44
C ARG A 92 11.86 5.25 14.05
N PHE A 93 11.09 4.29 13.53
CA PHE A 93 9.71 4.05 13.90
C PHE A 93 9.45 2.56 14.18
N PRO A 94 10.00 2.00 15.28
CA PRO A 94 9.93 0.56 15.55
C PRO A 94 8.51 0.03 15.83
N LEU A 95 7.62 0.83 16.41
CA LEU A 95 6.23 0.40 16.67
C LEU A 95 5.42 0.36 15.37
N SER A 96 5.58 1.36 14.51
CA SER A 96 4.89 1.34 13.21
C SER A 96 5.46 0.25 12.30
N SER A 97 6.76 -0.02 12.36
CA SER A 97 7.40 -1.10 11.60
C SER A 97 6.75 -2.45 11.91
N GLU A 98 6.60 -2.79 13.20
CA GLU A 98 5.95 -4.04 13.62
C GLU A 98 4.51 -4.15 13.08
N VAL A 99 3.75 -3.05 13.17
CA VAL A 99 2.36 -2.99 12.72
C VAL A 99 2.25 -3.05 11.19
N LEU A 100 3.13 -2.38 10.46
CA LEU A 100 3.14 -2.44 8.99
C LEU A 100 3.47 -3.84 8.49
N LEU A 101 4.31 -4.60 9.21
CA LEU A 101 4.67 -5.97 8.85
C LEU A 101 3.58 -7.01 9.15
N HIS A 102 2.80 -6.81 10.24
CA HIS A 102 1.93 -7.87 10.77
C HIS A 102 0.44 -7.53 10.82
N ASP A 103 0.10 -6.24 10.88
CA ASP A 103 -1.26 -5.75 11.15
C ASP A 103 -1.86 -5.02 9.92
N THR A 104 -1.37 -5.33 8.71
CA THR A 104 -1.87 -4.77 7.46
C THR A 104 -2.69 -5.81 6.69
N TYR A 105 -3.95 -5.49 6.42
CA TYR A 105 -4.82 -6.25 5.51
C TYR A 105 -5.14 -5.42 4.28
N MET A 106 -4.55 -5.77 3.14
CA MET A 106 -4.62 -4.99 1.91
C MET A 106 -4.15 -3.55 2.12
N ASP A 107 -5.06 -2.57 2.01
CA ASP A 107 -4.84 -1.18 2.36
C ASP A 107 -5.13 -0.88 3.83
N ASP A 108 -5.94 -1.67 4.55
CA ASP A 108 -6.32 -1.31 5.92
C ASP A 108 -5.28 -1.77 6.97
N ILE A 109 -4.77 -0.85 7.79
CA ILE A 109 -3.92 -1.16 8.96
C ILE A 109 -4.82 -1.29 10.18
N VAL A 110 -4.87 -2.47 10.78
CA VAL A 110 -5.73 -2.77 11.94
C VAL A 110 -4.89 -3.26 13.10
N SER A 111 -4.61 -2.37 14.06
CA SER A 111 -3.73 -2.65 15.19
C SER A 111 -4.35 -2.25 16.52
N GLY A 112 -3.81 -2.82 17.60
CA GLY A 112 -4.23 -2.52 18.96
C GLY A 112 -3.05 -2.28 19.90
N ALA A 113 -3.32 -1.58 21.00
CA ALA A 113 -2.31 -1.29 22.01
C ALA A 113 -2.83 -1.64 23.43
N PRO A 114 -1.93 -1.97 24.37
CA PRO A 114 -2.31 -2.31 25.74
C PRO A 114 -2.83 -1.10 26.53
N ASP A 115 -2.35 0.10 26.19
CA ASP A 115 -2.68 1.35 26.88
C ASP A 115 -2.74 2.55 25.90
N LEU A 116 -3.27 3.67 26.39
CA LEU A 116 -3.49 4.88 25.60
C LEU A 116 -2.18 5.57 25.16
N GLU A 117 -1.13 5.48 25.97
CA GLU A 117 0.15 6.11 25.66
C GLU A 117 0.84 5.37 24.51
N THR A 118 0.88 4.04 24.58
CA THR A 118 1.38 3.18 23.51
C THR A 118 0.58 3.38 22.22
N ALA A 119 -0.75 3.48 22.32
CA ALA A 119 -1.61 3.78 21.18
C ALA A 119 -1.28 5.13 20.52
N ARG A 120 -1.09 6.20 21.31
CA ARG A 120 -0.71 7.52 20.78
C ARG A 120 0.65 7.51 20.12
N ARG A 121 1.60 6.80 20.72
CA ARG A 121 2.95 6.68 20.17
C ARG A 121 2.94 5.92 18.85
N LEU A 122 2.18 4.82 18.77
CA LEU A 122 1.95 4.08 17.53
C LEU A 122 1.29 4.96 16.46
N GLN A 123 0.24 5.70 16.80
CA GLN A 123 -0.42 6.66 15.90
C GLN A 123 0.58 7.67 15.32
N SER A 124 1.43 8.26 16.16
CA SER A 124 2.44 9.21 15.69
C SER A 124 3.45 8.56 14.76
N GLN A 125 3.98 7.38 15.14
CA GLN A 125 4.96 6.67 14.35
C GLN A 125 4.41 6.25 12.98
N LEU A 126 3.18 5.73 12.91
CA LEU A 126 2.53 5.38 11.64
C LEU A 126 2.38 6.59 10.72
N ARG A 127 1.92 7.71 11.26
CA ARG A 127 1.77 8.95 10.49
C ARG A 127 3.12 9.45 9.97
N ASP A 128 4.14 9.44 10.82
CA ASP A 128 5.45 9.99 10.47
C ASP A 128 6.21 9.08 9.49
N ALA A 129 6.03 7.75 9.60
CA ALA A 129 6.55 6.76 8.66
C ALA A 129 5.87 6.87 7.28
N LEU A 130 4.54 6.88 7.23
CA LEU A 130 3.81 7.05 5.95
C LEU A 130 4.14 8.40 5.30
N LYS A 131 4.29 9.46 6.10
CA LYS A 131 4.69 10.77 5.59
C LYS A 131 6.12 10.78 5.04
N SER A 132 7.03 9.95 5.56
CA SER A 132 8.41 9.89 5.06
C SER A 132 8.50 9.27 3.65
N CYS A 133 7.56 8.39 3.28
CA CYS A 133 7.44 7.85 1.93
C CYS A 133 6.49 8.62 1.01
N GLY A 134 5.96 9.76 1.45
CA GLY A 134 5.05 10.60 0.66
C GLY A 134 3.59 10.13 0.67
N MET A 135 3.24 9.19 1.55
CA MET A 135 1.87 8.72 1.74
C MET A 135 1.15 9.53 2.83
N THR A 136 -0.15 9.77 2.67
CA THR A 136 -0.99 10.41 3.67
C THR A 136 -2.06 9.46 4.18
N LEU A 137 -2.28 9.51 5.49
CA LEU A 137 -3.31 8.70 6.14
C LEU A 137 -4.64 9.44 6.10
N HIS A 138 -5.66 8.89 5.44
CA HIS A 138 -6.91 9.61 5.16
C HIS A 138 -8.01 9.34 6.20
N LYS A 139 -8.02 8.17 6.83
CA LYS A 139 -9.05 7.78 7.80
C LYS A 139 -8.43 7.16 9.04
N TRP A 140 -8.89 7.62 10.20
CA TRP A 140 -8.52 7.08 11.51
C TRP A 140 -9.78 6.69 12.28
N SER A 141 -9.81 5.50 12.85
CA SER A 141 -10.90 5.02 13.72
C SER A 141 -10.31 4.38 14.98
N SER A 142 -10.90 4.69 16.13
CA SER A 142 -10.47 4.20 17.45
C SER A 142 -11.67 4.09 18.37
N ASN A 143 -11.67 3.08 19.25
CA ASN A 143 -12.66 2.94 20.32
C ASN A 143 -12.37 3.83 21.56
N SER A 144 -11.26 4.59 21.55
CA SER A 144 -10.95 5.61 22.56
C SER A 144 -11.09 7.01 21.94
N PRO A 145 -11.99 7.86 22.45
CA PRO A 145 -12.21 9.21 21.94
C PRO A 145 -10.95 10.11 22.08
N GLU A 146 -10.07 9.81 23.03
CA GLU A 146 -8.81 10.52 23.23
C GLU A 146 -7.80 10.35 22.08
N LEU A 147 -7.98 9.33 21.23
CA LEU A 147 -7.16 9.05 20.04
C LEU A 147 -7.79 9.59 18.74
N LEU A 148 -9.11 9.81 18.73
CA LEU A 148 -9.84 10.40 17.61
C LEU A 148 -9.63 11.92 17.53
N ASN A 149 -9.53 12.58 18.67
CA ASN A 149 -9.40 14.04 18.73
C ASN A 149 -7.98 14.55 18.41
N SER A 150 -6.95 13.69 18.54
CA SER A 150 -5.55 14.03 18.21
C SER A 150 -5.24 14.03 16.72
N SER A 151 -6.09 13.44 15.88
CA SER A 151 -5.86 13.30 14.43
C SER A 151 -6.41 14.45 13.57
N LEU A 152 -7.20 15.37 14.11
CA LEU A 152 -8.00 16.33 13.33
C LEU A 152 -7.41 17.74 13.16
N SER A 153 -6.18 18.04 13.60
CA SER A 153 -5.71 19.45 13.57
C SER A 153 -4.97 19.90 12.31
N THR A 154 -4.82 19.10 11.26
CA THR A 154 -4.16 19.57 10.03
C THR A 154 -4.59 18.80 8.79
N ASP A 155 -5.85 18.95 8.37
CA ASP A 155 -6.16 19.03 6.94
C ASP A 155 -7.50 19.76 6.73
N LEU A 156 -7.52 20.65 5.74
CA LEU A 156 -8.54 21.67 5.57
C LEU A 156 -9.87 21.07 5.08
N GLY A 157 -10.94 21.19 5.88
CA GLY A 157 -12.27 21.48 5.35
C GLY A 157 -13.11 20.34 4.78
N LEU A 158 -13.11 19.14 5.37
CA LEU A 158 -14.18 18.16 5.13
C LEU A 158 -15.05 18.00 6.37
N LYS A 159 -16.35 18.32 6.20
CA LYS A 159 -17.38 18.21 7.24
C LYS A 159 -17.51 16.75 7.69
N PRO A 160 -17.80 16.50 8.98
CA PRO A 160 -18.05 15.15 9.46
C PRO A 160 -19.29 14.56 8.76
N GLU A 161 -19.09 13.50 8.00
CA GLU A 161 -20.18 12.63 7.58
C GLU A 161 -20.79 11.96 8.81
N LYS A 162 -22.12 11.93 8.80
CA LYS A 162 -22.96 11.57 9.94
C LYS A 162 -22.87 10.09 10.26
N GLU A 163 -22.97 9.81 11.55
CA GLU A 163 -23.10 8.49 12.18
C GLU A 163 -23.99 7.53 11.37
N CYS A 164 -23.46 6.33 11.11
CA CYS A 164 -24.28 5.18 10.74
C CYS A 164 -24.95 4.67 12.02
N LYS A 165 -26.27 4.80 12.09
CA LYS A 165 -27.13 4.13 13.08
C LYS A 165 -27.30 2.66 12.74
#